data_AF-A0A928SUJ8-F1
#
_entry.id   AF-A0A928SUJ8-F1
#
_cell.length_a   1.000
_cell.length_b   1.000
_cell.length_c   1.000
_cell.angle_alpha   90.00
_cell.angle_beta   90.00
_cell.angle_gamma   90.00
#
_symmetry.space_group_name_H-M   'P 1'
#
loop_
_entity.id
_entity.type
_entity.pdbx_description
1 polymer ?
#
loop_
_entity_poly.entity_id
_entity_poly.type
_entity_poly.pdbx_seq_one_letter_code
_entity_poly.pdbx_strand_id
1 'polypeptide(L)' 'MIASCKLHDLDPERYLTEIIRVMPYWPRDRYLELAPAYWAATRARLVPGELDAELGTITVPPALADAAE' A
#
# COMPACT_ATOMS: atom_id res chain seq x y z
N MET A 1 -2.72 -3.64 15.00
CA MET A 1 -2.25 -3.96 13.63
C MET A 1 -2.66 -5.36 13.19
N ILE A 2 -2.15 -6.43 13.84
CA ILE A 2 -2.46 -7.83 13.45
C ILE A 2 -3.96 -8.13 13.42
N ALA A 3 -4.71 -7.73 14.45
CA ALA A 3 -6.16 -7.93 14.49
C ALA A 3 -6.90 -7.25 13.33
N SER A 4 -6.43 -6.07 12.90
CA SER A 4 -7.00 -5.36 11.75
C SER A 4 -6.63 -6.05 10.43
N CYS A 5 -5.39 -6.55 10.27
CA CYS A 5 -5.01 -7.36 9.10
C CYS A 5 -5.90 -8.59 8.95
N LYS A 6 -6.10 -9.33 10.05
CA LYS A 6 -6.97 -10.52 10.08
C LYS A 6 -8.42 -10.20 9.72
N LEU A 7 -8.95 -9.06 10.16
CA LEU A 7 -10.30 -8.63 9.82
C LEU A 7 -10.48 -8.34 8.32
N HIS A 8 -9.41 -7.93 7.64
CA HIS A 8 -9.40 -7.59 6.22
C HIS A 8 -8.77 -8.67 5.33
N ASP A 9 -8.66 -9.90 5.82
CA ASP A 9 -8.10 -11.05 5.09
C ASP A 9 -6.66 -10.81 4.57
N LEU A 10 -5.88 -10.03 5.31
CA LEU A 10 -4.48 -9.76 4.98
C LEU A 10 -3.56 -10.68 5.78
N ASP A 11 -2.57 -11.24 5.08
CA ASP A 11 -1.40 -11.81 5.75
C ASP A 11 -0.60 -10.67 6.43
N PRO A 12 -0.45 -10.69 7.77
CA PRO A 12 0.11 -9.57 8.51
C PRO A 12 1.61 -9.37 8.24
N GLU A 13 2.35 -10.43 7.94
CA GLU A 13 3.79 -10.37 7.67
C GLU A 13 4.06 -9.77 6.29
N ARG A 14 3.33 -10.23 5.27
CA ARG A 14 3.35 -9.66 3.93
C ARG A 14 2.92 -8.21 3.95
N TYR A 15 1.81 -7.89 4.62
CA TYR A 15 1.35 -6.51 4.76
C TYR A 15 2.44 -5.62 5.36
N LEU A 16 3.05 -6.02 6.48
CA LEU A 16 4.09 -5.21 7.12
C LEU A 16 5.31 -5.02 6.21
N THR A 17 5.75 -6.08 5.53
CA THR A 17 6.87 -6.04 4.57
C THR A 17 6.58 -5.05 3.45
N GLU A 18 5.40 -5.14 2.85
CA GLU A 18 4.99 -4.24 1.79
C GLU A 18 4.91 -2.78 2.31
N ILE A 19 4.31 -2.56 3.50
CA ILE A 19 4.20 -1.22 4.11
C ILE A 19 5.55 -0.56 4.36
N ILE A 20 6.53 -1.29 4.91
CA ILE A 20 7.88 -0.74 5.14
C ILE A 20 8.50 -0.22 3.84
N ARG A 21 8.16 -0.86 2.71
CA ARG A 21 8.66 -0.50 1.39
C ARG A 21 7.96 0.71 0.76
N VAL A 22 6.64 0.83 0.89
CA VAL A 22 5.88 1.98 0.34
C VAL A 22 5.98 3.23 1.19
N MET A 23 6.00 3.10 2.52
CA MET A 23 5.89 4.22 3.46
C MET A 23 6.90 5.36 3.20
N PRO A 24 8.17 5.14 2.83
CA PRO A 24 9.12 6.21 2.56
C PRO A 24 8.74 7.11 1.37
N TYR A 25 7.96 6.59 0.41
CA TYR A 25 7.57 7.30 -0.80
C TYR A 25 6.18 7.95 -0.66
N TRP A 26 5.35 7.49 0.28
CA TRP A 26 3.95 7.88 0.36
C TRP A 26 3.75 9.28 0.96
N PRO A 27 2.86 10.12 0.39
CA PRO A 27 2.49 11.39 0.99
C PRO A 27 1.86 11.20 2.37
N ARG A 28 2.25 12.04 3.35
CA ARG A 28 1.83 11.91 4.76
C ARG A 28 0.32 12.08 4.96
N ASP A 29 -0.30 12.95 4.16
CA ASP A 29 -1.73 13.20 4.13
C ASP A 29 -2.53 12.01 3.56
N ARG A 30 -1.87 11.05 2.90
CA ARG A 30 -2.47 9.88 2.26
C ARG A 30 -2.20 8.56 2.99
N TYR A 31 -1.71 8.59 4.23
CA TYR A 31 -1.39 7.37 5.00
C TYR A 31 -2.60 6.48 5.29
N LEU A 32 -3.82 7.02 5.25
CA LEU A 32 -5.02 6.19 5.37
C LEU A 32 -5.11 5.17 4.23
N GLU A 33 -4.61 5.47 3.03
CA GLU A 33 -4.55 4.52 1.91
C GLU A 33 -3.70 3.28 2.23
N LEU A 34 -2.74 3.42 3.14
CA LEU A 34 -1.87 2.33 3.59
C LEU A 34 -2.50 1.50 4.71
N ALA A 35 -3.63 1.89 5.29
CA ALA A 35 -4.24 1.14 6.38
C ALA A 35 -4.78 -0.22 5.89
N PRO A 36 -4.86 -1.25 6.76
CA PRO A 36 -5.30 -2.59 6.37
C PRO A 36 -6.66 -2.61 5.66
N ALA A 37 -7.58 -1.72 6.06
CA ALA A 37 -8.90 -1.59 5.47
C ALA A 37 -8.90 -1.17 3.99
N TYR A 38 -7.86 -0.45 3.55
CA TYR A 38 -7.75 0.10 2.19
C TYR A 38 -6.61 -0.55 1.40
N TRP A 39 -5.76 -1.34 2.05
CA TRP A 39 -4.52 -1.86 1.47
C TRP A 39 -4.74 -2.63 0.18
N ALA A 40 -5.75 -3.50 0.10
CA ALA A 40 -6.02 -4.29 -1.10
C ALA A 40 -6.29 -3.39 -2.33
N ALA A 41 -7.08 -2.33 -2.15
CA ALA A 41 -7.38 -1.37 -3.21
C ALA A 41 -6.14 -0.54 -3.59
N THR A 42 -5.35 -0.11 -2.60
CA THR A 42 -4.11 0.63 -2.82
C THR A 42 -3.07 -0.21 -3.56
N ARG A 43 -2.86 -1.46 -3.12
CA ARG A 43 -1.92 -2.41 -3.73
C ARG A 43 -2.26 -2.71 -5.18
N ALA A 44 -3.54 -2.79 -5.53
CA ALA A 44 -3.99 -3.03 -6.90
C ALA A 44 -3.64 -1.90 -7.88
N ARG A 45 -3.33 -0.70 -7.37
CA ARG A 45 -2.97 0.48 -8.19
C ARG A 45 -1.45 0.64 -8.36
N LEU A 46 -0.66 -0.13 -7.62
CA LEU A 46 0.80 -0.09 -7.74
C LEU A 46 1.25 -0.73 -9.05
N VAL A 47 2.40 -0.28 -9.54
CA VAL A 47 3.00 -0.86 -10.75
C VAL A 47 3.36 -2.33 -10.46
N PRO A 48 2.91 -3.28 -11.29
CA PRO A 48 3.24 -4.69 -11.11
C PRO A 48 4.74 -4.92 -11.08
N GLY A 49 5.22 -5.71 -10.11
CA GLY A 49 6.63 -6.06 -9.97
C GLY A 49 7.48 -5.08 -9.16
N GLU A 50 7.05 -3.82 -8.95
CA GLU A 50 7.78 -2.87 -8.10
C GLU A 50 7.83 -3.35 -6.63
N LEU A 51 6.76 -3.98 -6.14
CA LEU A 51 6.71 -4.55 -4.79
C LEU A 51 7.43 -5.90 -4.65
N ASP A 52 7.71 -6.59 -5.76
CA ASP A 52 8.34 -7.92 -5.75
C ASP A 52 9.86 -7.85 -5.98
N ALA A 53 10.36 -6.76 -6.59
CA ALA A 53 11.80 -6.56 -6.80
C ALA A 53 12.56 -6.50 -5.46
N GLU A 54 13.79 -6.96 -5.34
CA GLU A 54 14.50 -6.89 -4.04
C GLU A 54 14.85 -5.43 -3.65
N LEU A 55 15.07 -4.58 -4.64
CA LEU A 55 15.43 -3.18 -4.50
C LEU A 55 14.78 -2.36 -5.62
N GLY A 56 14.48 -1.09 -5.35
CA GLY A 56 13.92 -0.17 -6.34
C GLY A 56 13.03 0.90 -5.73
N THR A 57 12.69 1.90 -6.53
CA THR A 57 11.72 2.95 -6.17
C THR A 57 10.29 2.41 -6.23
N ILE A 58 9.40 2.97 -5.41
CA ILE A 58 7.97 2.75 -5.58
C ILE A 58 7.34 3.97 -6.22
N THR A 59 6.61 3.74 -7.31
CA THR A 59 5.81 4.77 -7.97
C THR A 59 4.50 4.95 -7.21
N VAL A 60 4.28 6.12 -6.62
CA VAL A 60 3.03 6.44 -5.92
C VAL A 60 1.95 6.84 -6.93
N PRO A 61 0.82 6.13 -7.00
CA PRO A 61 -0.28 6.50 -7.90
C PRO A 61 -0.90 7.86 -7.50
N PRO A 62 -1.54 8.57 -8.45
CA PRO A 62 -2.36 9.76 -8.15
C PRO A 62 -3.38 9.48 -7.03
N ALA A 63 -3.85 10.52 -6.33
CA ALA A 63 -4.84 10.31 -5.28
C ALA A 63 -6.13 9.71 -5.88
N LEU A 64 -6.90 8.97 -5.08
CA LEU A 64 -8.17 8.39 -5.54
C LEU A 64 -9.17 9.46 -6.00
N ALA A 65 -9.11 10.66 -5.44
CA ALA A 65 -9.94 11.80 -5.86
C ALA A 65 -9.53 12.36 -7.22
N ASP A 66 -8.24 12.29 -7.58
CA ASP A 66 -7.71 12.85 -8.82
C ASP A 66 -7.87 11.90 -10.02
N ALA A 67 -8.21 10.63 -9.78
CA ALA A 67 -8.35 9.60 -10.83
C ALA A 67 -9.74 9.58 -11.49
N ALA A 68 -10.67 10.41 -11.02
CA ALA A 68 -12.06 10.49 -11.49
C ALA A 68 -12.32 11.69 -12.43
N GLU A 69 -11.27 12.38 -12.88
CA GLU A 69 -11.33 13.52 -13.80
C GLU A 69 -10.83 13.17 -15.20
#